data_AF-A0AAU3PRF1-F1
#
_entry.id   AF-A0AAU3PRF1-F1
#
_cell.length_a   1.000
_cell.length_b   1.000
_cell.length_c   1.000
_cell.angle_alpha   90.00
_cell.angle_beta   90.00
_cell.angle_gamma   90.00
#
_symmetry.space_group_name_H-M   'P 1'
#
loop_
_entity.id
_entity.type
_entity.pdbx_description
1 polymer ?
#
loop_
_entity_poly.entity_id
_entity_poly.type
_entity_poly.pdbx_seq_one_letter_code
_entity_poly.pdbx_strand_id
1 'polypeptide(L)'
;MQSTSELSRQKRFGRIIRERRDELGLTQIQIGDLGGPSAPTIRKIEDGDSSISTHTLNKLDVPLRWRPGSAARAYAGGTPSEARNTDSAGNESIVSGPDSIRFELGDLTALLAASGRLNDAIERGHTVEPHVVAAVGDLNGVVSRLSARYATVMLERNGGPGRQLHPLVEMAFQHLLEVPAEVSDPAELDERRYRRWLANRVTEIDAGTEARFRDRWSAANGAAEFRNGEE
;
A
#
# COMPACT_ATOMS: atom_id res chain seq x y z
N MET A 1 -31.58 30.16 21.82
CA MET A 1 -32.35 29.31 20.87
C MET A 1 -31.56 29.24 19.58
N GLN A 2 -30.87 28.14 19.29
CA GLN A 2 -30.26 27.95 17.97
C GLN A 2 -31.37 27.92 16.92
N SER A 3 -31.21 28.67 15.83
CA SER A 3 -32.21 28.66 14.76
C SER A 3 -32.23 27.29 14.09
N THR A 4 -33.40 26.80 13.68
CA THR A 4 -33.57 25.51 12.99
C THR A 4 -32.66 25.36 11.76
N SER A 5 -32.32 26.48 11.10
CA SER A 5 -31.39 26.56 9.97
C SER A 5 -29.90 26.38 10.33
N GLU A 6 -29.54 26.60 11.59
CA GLU A 6 -28.17 26.45 12.10
C GLU A 6 -27.91 24.98 12.47
N LEU A 7 -28.85 24.35 13.16
CA LEU A 7 -28.82 22.92 13.47
C LEU A 7 -28.80 22.07 12.20
N SER A 8 -29.58 22.43 11.17
CA SER A 8 -29.57 21.72 9.89
C SER A 8 -28.22 21.85 9.17
N ARG A 9 -27.55 22.99 9.30
CA ARG A 9 -26.20 23.24 8.75
C ARG A 9 -25.14 22.42 9.48
N GLN A 10 -25.22 22.35 10.81
CA GLN A 10 -24.31 21.56 11.64
C GLN A 10 -24.43 20.06 11.32
N LYS A 11 -25.67 19.53 11.21
CA LYS A 11 -25.91 18.14 10.79
C LYS A 11 -25.42 17.84 9.38
N ARG A 12 -25.64 18.76 8.42
CA ARG A 12 -25.11 18.62 7.06
C ARG A 12 -23.58 18.55 7.09
N PHE A 13 -22.94 19.44 7.84
CA PHE A 13 -21.48 19.45 7.96
C PHE A 13 -20.96 18.17 8.60
N GLY A 14 -21.58 17.71 9.69
CA GLY A 14 -21.21 16.44 10.34
C GLY A 14 -21.28 15.24 9.40
N ARG A 15 -22.30 15.17 8.54
CA ARG A 15 -22.41 14.15 7.49
C ARG A 15 -21.27 14.24 6.47
N ILE A 16 -20.95 15.43 5.97
CA ILE A 16 -19.85 15.63 5.00
C ILE A 16 -18.50 15.18 5.60
N ILE A 17 -18.26 15.48 6.88
CA ILE A 17 -17.04 15.06 7.58
C ILE A 17 -16.99 13.54 7.71
N ARG A 18 -18.10 12.90 8.08
CA ARG A 18 -18.20 11.44 8.21
C ARG A 18 -17.96 10.75 6.87
N GLU A 19 -18.67 11.17 5.82
CA GLU A 19 -18.52 10.64 4.46
C GLU A 19 -17.07 10.75 3.99
N ARG A 20 -16.45 11.92 4.14
CA ARG A 20 -15.04 12.11 3.75
C ARG A 20 -14.08 11.28 4.58
N ARG A 21 -14.32 11.16 5.88
CA ARG A 21 -13.49 10.33 6.76
C ARG A 21 -13.57 8.86 6.34
N ASP A 22 -14.76 8.37 6.02
CA ASP A 22 -15.00 6.99 5.58
C ASP A 22 -14.40 6.73 4.19
N GLU A 23 -14.49 7.68 3.24
CA GLU A 23 -13.80 7.64 1.94
C GLU A 23 -12.29 7.48 2.08
N LEU A 24 -11.70 8.13 3.09
CA LEU A 24 -10.26 8.08 3.37
C LEU A 24 -9.86 6.88 4.25
N GLY A 25 -10.82 6.05 4.69
CA GLY A 25 -10.57 4.92 5.57
C GLY A 25 -10.05 5.31 6.96
N LEU A 26 -10.34 6.54 7.41
CA LEU A 26 -9.82 7.08 8.67
C LEU A 26 -10.77 6.82 9.84
N THR A 27 -10.22 6.55 11.01
CA THR A 27 -10.96 6.57 12.28
C THR A 27 -10.94 7.98 12.89
N GLN A 28 -11.87 8.26 13.82
CA GLN A 28 -11.90 9.54 14.54
C GLN A 28 -10.61 9.79 15.36
N ILE A 29 -9.94 8.72 15.81
CA ILE A 29 -8.65 8.78 16.52
C ILE A 29 -7.55 9.22 15.55
N GLN A 30 -7.49 8.59 14.38
CA GLN A 30 -6.48 8.92 13.36
C GLN A 30 -6.59 10.37 12.85
N ILE A 31 -7.79 10.97 12.80
CA ILE A 31 -7.91 12.41 12.52
C ILE A 31 -7.13 13.25 13.53
N GLY A 32 -7.20 12.90 14.81
CA GLY A 32 -6.46 13.57 15.89
C GLY A 32 -4.95 13.38 15.73
N ASP A 33 -4.51 12.15 15.45
CA ASP A 33 -3.09 11.82 15.27
C ASP A 33 -2.46 12.55 14.07
N LEU A 34 -3.26 12.84 13.04
CA LEU A 34 -2.88 13.63 11.87
C LEU A 34 -2.93 15.16 12.11
N GLY A 35 -2.99 15.60 13.36
CA GLY A 35 -3.02 17.02 13.74
C GLY A 35 -4.41 17.66 13.76
N GLY A 36 -5.46 16.85 13.59
CA GLY A 36 -6.85 17.27 13.68
C GLY A 36 -7.37 17.45 15.11
N PRO A 37 -8.66 17.77 15.26
CA PRO A 37 -9.34 17.75 16.56
C PRO A 37 -9.32 16.34 17.21
N SER A 38 -9.42 16.28 18.54
CA SER A 38 -9.46 15.00 19.25
C SER A 38 -10.69 14.16 18.88
N ALA A 39 -10.60 12.83 19.01
CA ALA A 39 -11.71 11.93 18.67
C ALA A 39 -13.06 12.30 19.33
N PRO A 40 -13.13 12.68 20.63
CA PRO A 40 -14.37 13.18 21.23
C PRO A 40 -14.91 14.45 20.57
N THR A 41 -14.03 15.34 20.10
CA THR A 41 -14.41 16.55 19.37
C THR A 41 -14.91 16.20 17.96
N ILE A 42 -14.27 15.26 17.25
CA ILE A 42 -14.74 14.78 15.95
C ILE A 42 -16.13 14.16 16.06
N ARG A 43 -16.37 13.33 17.08
CA ARG A 43 -17.68 12.74 17.33
C ARG A 43 -18.78 13.80 17.44
N LYS A 44 -18.57 14.83 18.27
CA LYS A 44 -19.52 15.96 18.42
C LYS A 44 -19.75 16.74 17.13
N ILE A 45 -18.72 16.84 16.28
CA ILE A 45 -18.82 17.50 14.97
C ILE A 45 -19.66 16.65 14.01
N GLU A 46 -19.42 15.34 13.96
CA GLU A 46 -20.16 14.40 13.11
C GLU A 46 -21.63 14.24 13.53
N ASP A 47 -21.91 14.36 14.82
CA ASP A 47 -23.28 14.34 15.37
C ASP A 47 -24.02 15.67 15.11
N GLY A 48 -23.27 16.75 14.86
CA GLY A 48 -23.81 18.08 14.58
C GLY A 48 -24.31 18.80 15.84
N ASP A 49 -23.75 18.46 17.01
CA ASP A 49 -24.29 18.84 18.32
C ASP A 49 -23.73 20.16 18.87
N SER A 50 -22.88 20.87 18.12
CA SER A 50 -22.30 22.13 18.61
C SER A 50 -21.79 23.09 17.52
N SER A 51 -21.70 24.37 17.88
CA SER A 51 -20.97 25.37 17.10
C SER A 51 -19.47 25.08 17.11
N ILE A 52 -18.84 25.11 15.93
CA ILE A 52 -17.44 24.76 15.77
C ILE A 52 -16.61 26.03 15.62
N SER A 53 -15.52 26.15 16.38
CA SER A 53 -14.61 27.29 16.26
C SER A 53 -13.85 27.28 14.93
N THR A 54 -13.46 28.44 14.43
CA THR A 54 -12.61 28.57 13.23
C THR A 54 -11.29 27.82 13.37
N HIS A 55 -10.70 27.82 14.57
CA HIS A 55 -9.48 27.06 14.86
C HIS A 55 -9.68 25.55 14.69
N THR A 56 -10.79 25.03 15.21
CA THR A 56 -11.16 23.62 15.04
C THR A 56 -11.45 23.28 13.59
N LEU A 57 -12.10 24.18 12.84
CA LEU A 57 -12.35 24.02 11.41
C LEU A 57 -11.03 23.93 10.62
N ASN A 58 -10.08 24.81 10.88
CA ASN A 58 -8.77 24.79 10.20
C ASN A 58 -7.99 23.48 10.45
N LYS A 59 -8.12 22.91 11.65
CA LYS A 59 -7.49 21.62 11.98
C LYS A 59 -8.09 20.43 11.21
N LEU A 60 -9.29 20.56 10.63
CA LEU A 60 -9.90 19.49 9.85
C LEU A 60 -9.37 19.41 8.42
N ASP A 61 -8.84 20.52 7.87
CA ASP A 61 -8.46 20.58 6.46
C ASP A 61 -7.33 19.60 6.11
N VAL A 62 -6.27 19.57 6.93
CA VAL A 62 -5.10 18.71 6.72
C VAL A 62 -5.45 17.20 6.77
N PRO A 63 -6.04 16.66 7.85
CA PRO A 63 -6.35 15.23 7.94
C PRO A 63 -7.39 14.78 6.90
N LEU A 64 -8.28 15.67 6.43
CA LEU A 64 -9.29 15.34 5.41
C LEU A 64 -8.82 15.60 3.96
N ARG A 65 -7.53 15.96 3.79
CA ARG A 65 -6.91 16.28 2.50
C ARG A 65 -7.66 17.38 1.74
N TRP A 66 -8.14 18.38 2.47
CA TRP A 66 -8.78 19.56 1.89
C TRP A 66 -7.81 20.75 1.83
N ARG A 67 -8.09 21.69 0.93
CA ARG A 67 -7.37 22.97 0.90
C ARG A 67 -7.63 23.72 2.21
N PRO A 68 -6.66 24.50 2.71
CA PRO A 68 -6.89 25.38 3.86
C PRO A 68 -8.15 26.24 3.67
N GLY A 69 -9.02 26.25 4.69
CA GLY A 69 -10.30 26.96 4.73
C GLY A 69 -11.48 26.20 4.11
N SER A 70 -11.31 24.96 3.65
CA SER A 70 -12.39 24.17 3.03
C SER A 70 -13.42 23.69 4.04
N ALA A 71 -12.98 23.25 5.22
CA ALA A 71 -13.86 22.88 6.31
C ALA A 71 -14.72 24.08 6.74
N ALA A 72 -14.12 25.28 6.83
CA ALA A 72 -14.86 26.50 7.14
C ALA A 72 -15.91 26.85 6.07
N ARG A 73 -15.56 26.68 4.78
CA ARG A 73 -16.49 26.87 3.66
C ARG A 73 -17.64 25.87 3.68
N ALA A 74 -17.35 24.60 3.93
CA ALA A 74 -18.36 23.54 4.03
C ALA A 74 -19.30 23.78 5.21
N TYR A 75 -18.76 24.22 6.36
CA TYR A 75 -19.53 24.61 7.53
C TYR A 75 -20.42 25.82 7.27
N ALA A 76 -19.98 26.77 6.46
CA ALA A 76 -20.78 27.94 6.05
C ALA A 76 -21.94 27.58 5.09
N GLY A 77 -22.02 26.34 4.59
CA GLY A 77 -23.06 25.86 3.67
C GLY A 77 -22.56 25.61 2.25
N GLY A 78 -21.29 25.89 1.95
CA GLY A 78 -20.66 25.56 0.67
C GLY A 78 -20.27 24.08 0.56
N THR A 79 -19.45 23.78 -0.45
CA THR A 79 -18.80 22.49 -0.65
C THR A 79 -17.32 22.57 -0.30
N PRO A 80 -16.73 21.54 0.32
CA PRO A 80 -15.31 21.49 0.57
C PRO A 80 -14.53 21.42 -0.76
N SER A 81 -13.30 21.90 -0.77
CA SER A 81 -12.40 21.77 -1.91
C SER A 81 -11.24 20.88 -1.52
N GLU A 82 -11.10 19.76 -2.22
CA GLU A 82 -9.96 18.87 -2.03
C GLU A 82 -8.66 19.58 -2.39
N ALA A 83 -7.60 19.32 -1.63
CA ALA A 83 -6.28 19.73 -2.06
C ALA A 83 -6.03 19.06 -3.42
N ARG A 84 -5.81 19.85 -4.48
CA ARG A 84 -5.27 19.28 -5.71
C ARG A 84 -3.96 18.63 -5.27
N ASN A 85 -3.85 17.31 -5.42
CA ASN A 85 -2.55 16.67 -5.41
C ASN A 85 -1.75 17.36 -6.52
N THR A 86 -0.93 18.33 -6.15
CA THR A 86 0.22 18.71 -6.96
C THR A 86 1.25 17.59 -6.79
N ASP A 87 0.90 16.38 -7.21
CA ASP A 87 1.81 15.28 -7.49
C ASP A 87 2.26 15.35 -8.97
N SER A 88 2.37 16.58 -9.49
CA SER A 88 3.09 16.93 -10.71
C SER A 88 4.18 17.93 -10.36
N ALA A 89 5.01 17.56 -9.38
CA ALA A 89 6.38 18.03 -9.18
C ALA A 89 6.95 17.34 -7.92
N GLY A 90 7.50 16.14 -8.09
CA GLY A 90 8.44 15.55 -7.14
C GLY A 90 7.85 14.88 -5.89
N ASN A 91 7.24 13.70 -6.03
CA ASN A 91 7.77 12.44 -5.47
C ASN A 91 6.84 11.27 -5.84
N GLU A 92 7.44 10.18 -6.33
CA GLU A 92 6.99 8.79 -6.07
C GLU A 92 5.52 8.46 -6.35
N SER A 93 5.10 8.59 -7.61
CA SER A 93 3.87 7.94 -8.09
C SER A 93 4.11 6.45 -8.37
N ILE A 94 3.73 5.59 -7.42
CA ILE A 94 3.29 4.23 -7.73
C ILE A 94 1.99 4.38 -8.56
N VAL A 95 2.03 3.92 -9.81
CA VAL A 95 0.94 4.09 -10.81
C VAL A 95 -0.39 3.42 -10.39
N SER A 96 -1.49 4.11 -10.67
CA SER A 96 -2.91 3.77 -10.40
C SER A 96 -3.57 2.82 -11.42
N GLY A 97 -4.42 1.87 -10.94
CA GLY A 97 -5.46 1.08 -11.66
C GLY A 97 -5.01 -0.15 -12.47
N PRO A 98 -5.57 -1.39 -12.37
CA PRO A 98 -4.66 -2.52 -12.46
C PRO A 98 -4.88 -3.52 -13.62
N ASP A 99 -3.79 -3.86 -14.32
CA ASP A 99 -3.62 -5.10 -15.11
C ASP A 99 -3.36 -6.35 -14.22
N SER A 100 -3.70 -6.24 -12.93
CA SER A 100 -3.30 -7.15 -11.86
C SER A 100 -4.32 -7.09 -10.73
N ILE A 101 -4.49 -8.15 -9.95
CA ILE A 101 -5.32 -8.07 -8.75
C ILE A 101 -4.46 -7.49 -7.62
N ARG A 102 -4.89 -6.38 -7.01
CA ARG A 102 -4.26 -5.89 -5.77
C ARG A 102 -4.56 -6.90 -4.67
N PHE A 103 -3.50 -7.53 -4.18
CA PHE A 103 -3.53 -8.42 -3.03
C PHE A 103 -3.03 -7.61 -1.84
N GLU A 104 -3.79 -7.57 -0.74
CA GLU A 104 -3.30 -6.94 0.48
C GLU A 104 -2.07 -7.70 0.97
N LEU A 105 -1.02 -6.98 1.38
CA LEU A 105 0.19 -7.62 1.92
C LEU A 105 -0.15 -8.52 3.12
N GLY A 106 -1.20 -8.16 3.88
CA GLY A 106 -1.80 -8.98 4.91
C GLY A 106 -2.22 -10.37 4.40
N ASP A 107 -2.90 -10.45 3.25
CA ASP A 107 -3.37 -11.72 2.68
C ASP A 107 -2.21 -12.59 2.19
N LEU A 108 -1.18 -11.97 1.62
CA LEU A 108 0.05 -12.68 1.24
C LEU A 108 0.76 -13.24 2.48
N THR A 109 0.91 -12.44 3.53
CA THR A 109 1.51 -12.90 4.79
C THR A 109 0.65 -13.95 5.49
N ALA A 110 -0.68 -13.87 5.39
CA ALA A 110 -1.60 -14.86 5.93
C ALA A 110 -1.51 -16.19 5.19
N LEU A 111 -1.34 -16.14 3.86
CA LEU A 111 -1.12 -17.32 3.02
C LEU A 111 0.23 -17.98 3.32
N LEU A 112 1.30 -17.18 3.44
CA LEU A 112 2.63 -17.64 3.85
C LEU A 112 2.61 -18.22 5.27
N ALA A 113 1.87 -17.60 6.21
CA ALA A 113 1.72 -18.11 7.56
C ALA A 113 0.86 -19.39 7.61
N ALA A 114 -0.16 -19.52 6.75
CA ALA A 114 -0.95 -20.74 6.61
C ALA A 114 -0.10 -21.89 6.05
N SER A 115 0.73 -21.60 5.05
CA SER A 115 1.75 -22.51 4.51
C SER A 115 2.75 -22.94 5.59
N GLY A 116 3.26 -21.99 6.40
CA GLY A 116 4.13 -22.29 7.54
C GLY A 116 3.48 -23.19 8.58
N ARG A 117 2.21 -22.93 8.95
CA ARG A 117 1.46 -23.78 9.89
C ARG A 117 1.24 -25.20 9.36
N LEU A 118 1.03 -25.35 8.05
CA LEU A 118 0.89 -26.65 7.41
C LEU A 118 2.23 -27.43 7.42
N ASN A 119 3.36 -26.76 7.16
CA ASN A 119 4.68 -27.38 7.27
C ASN A 119 5.02 -27.77 8.71
N ASP A 120 4.74 -26.89 9.68
CA ASP A 120 4.93 -27.17 11.10
C ASP A 120 4.11 -28.39 11.57
N ALA A 121 2.90 -28.57 11.05
CA ALA A 121 2.05 -29.71 11.38
C ALA A 121 2.60 -31.04 10.81
N ILE A 122 3.28 -30.99 9.66
CA ILE A 122 3.98 -32.13 9.06
C ILE A 122 5.26 -32.43 9.84
N GLU A 123 6.09 -31.41 10.11
CA GLU A 123 7.37 -31.56 10.83
C GLU A 123 7.19 -32.07 12.26
N ARG A 124 6.12 -31.66 12.95
CA ARG A 124 5.79 -32.14 14.31
C ARG A 124 5.08 -33.51 14.33
N GLY A 125 4.95 -34.18 13.18
CA GLY A 125 4.37 -35.52 13.09
C GLY A 125 2.87 -35.58 13.38
N HIS A 126 2.15 -34.46 13.31
CA HIS A 126 0.69 -34.41 13.55
C HIS A 126 -0.12 -34.81 12.30
N THR A 127 0.55 -34.91 11.14
CA THR A 127 0.03 -35.62 9.97
C THR A 127 1.19 -36.37 9.29
N VAL A 128 1.03 -37.68 9.09
CA VAL A 128 2.01 -38.56 8.43
C VAL A 128 1.47 -39.15 7.12
N GLU A 129 0.27 -38.72 6.72
CA GLU A 129 -0.39 -39.31 5.58
C GLU A 129 0.25 -38.81 4.28
N PRO A 130 0.84 -39.70 3.45
CA PRO A 130 1.70 -39.27 2.34
C PRO A 130 1.01 -38.34 1.34
N HIS A 131 -0.30 -38.51 1.14
CA HIS A 131 -1.09 -37.69 0.23
C HIS A 131 -1.34 -36.27 0.78
N VAL A 132 -1.46 -36.11 2.10
CA VAL A 132 -1.59 -34.79 2.75
C VAL A 132 -0.26 -34.05 2.69
N VAL A 133 0.84 -34.75 2.99
CA VAL A 133 2.20 -34.20 2.89
C VAL A 133 2.51 -33.74 1.46
N ALA A 134 2.17 -34.55 0.46
CA ALA A 134 2.34 -34.20 -0.95
C ALA A 134 1.49 -32.98 -1.35
N ALA A 135 0.20 -32.95 -0.98
CA ALA A 135 -0.69 -31.84 -1.29
C ALA A 135 -0.23 -30.51 -0.66
N VAL A 136 0.33 -30.55 0.55
CA VAL A 136 0.93 -29.38 1.20
C VAL A 136 2.21 -28.94 0.48
N GLY A 137 3.07 -29.87 0.08
CA GLY A 137 4.25 -29.59 -0.74
C GLY A 137 3.88 -28.90 -2.06
N ASP A 138 2.86 -29.40 -2.76
CA ASP A 138 2.35 -28.83 -4.00
C ASP A 138 1.80 -27.41 -3.80
N LEU A 139 1.00 -27.21 -2.75
CA LEU A 139 0.46 -25.90 -2.39
C LEU A 139 1.57 -24.89 -2.11
N ASN A 140 2.56 -25.27 -1.30
CA ASN A 140 3.70 -24.42 -0.98
C ASN A 140 4.52 -24.07 -2.23
N GLY A 141 4.70 -25.02 -3.15
CA GLY A 141 5.35 -24.77 -4.43
C GLY A 141 4.59 -23.74 -5.28
N VAL A 142 3.26 -23.82 -5.32
CA VAL A 142 2.42 -22.83 -6.03
C VAL A 142 2.51 -21.45 -5.36
N VAL A 143 2.38 -21.36 -4.04
CA VAL A 143 2.44 -20.10 -3.28
C VAL A 143 3.82 -19.44 -3.42
N SER A 144 4.90 -20.22 -3.36
CA SER A 144 6.26 -19.73 -3.55
C SER A 144 6.47 -19.13 -4.94
N ARG A 145 6.04 -19.84 -6.00
CA ARG A 145 6.13 -19.34 -7.39
C ARG A 145 5.34 -18.06 -7.60
N LEU A 146 4.15 -17.95 -7.03
CA LEU A 146 3.33 -16.74 -7.09
C LEU A 146 3.98 -15.57 -6.35
N SER A 147 4.47 -15.81 -5.13
CA SER A 147 5.16 -14.81 -4.32
C SER A 147 6.42 -14.28 -5.00
N ALA A 148 7.21 -15.17 -5.60
CA ALA A 148 8.44 -14.82 -6.32
C ALA A 148 8.15 -13.98 -7.57
N ARG A 149 7.11 -14.32 -8.34
CA ARG A 149 6.67 -13.54 -9.51
C ARG A 149 6.17 -12.16 -9.10
N TYR A 150 5.35 -12.08 -8.06
CA TYR A 150 4.82 -10.82 -7.54
C TYR A 150 5.95 -9.92 -7.02
N ALA A 151 6.90 -10.48 -6.26
CA ALA A 151 8.07 -9.76 -5.79
C ALA A 151 8.90 -9.19 -6.94
N THR A 152 9.12 -9.95 -8.03
CA THR A 152 9.83 -9.43 -9.21
C THR A 152 9.13 -8.18 -9.77
N VAL A 153 7.83 -8.23 -10.01
CA VAL A 153 7.08 -7.10 -10.58
C VAL A 153 7.09 -5.89 -9.66
N MET A 154 6.94 -6.11 -8.35
CA MET A 154 7.02 -5.04 -7.35
C MET A 154 8.41 -4.41 -7.30
N LEU A 155 9.47 -5.21 -7.37
CA LEU A 155 10.85 -4.73 -7.36
C LEU A 155 11.22 -4.02 -8.68
N GLU A 156 10.69 -4.47 -9.82
CA GLU A 156 10.91 -3.80 -11.12
C GLU A 156 10.31 -2.39 -11.14
N ARG A 157 9.15 -2.22 -10.50
CA ARG A 157 8.45 -0.93 -10.40
C ARG A 157 9.06 0.00 -9.34
N ASN A 158 9.48 -0.55 -8.21
CA ASN A 158 9.89 0.26 -7.05
C ASN A 158 11.41 0.33 -6.83
N GLY A 159 12.18 -0.55 -7.47
CA GLY A 159 13.64 -0.65 -7.34
C GLY A 159 14.37 -0.50 -8.67
N GLY A 160 15.62 -0.96 -8.71
CA GLY A 160 16.52 -0.83 -9.85
C GLY A 160 17.48 0.36 -9.75
N PRO A 161 18.25 0.63 -10.83
CA PRO A 161 19.33 1.61 -10.82
C PRO A 161 18.86 3.01 -10.42
N GLY A 162 19.52 3.59 -9.41
CA GLY A 162 19.21 4.95 -8.94
C GLY A 162 17.92 5.08 -8.13
N ARG A 163 17.20 3.98 -7.84
CA ARG A 163 16.02 3.96 -6.96
C ARG A 163 16.37 3.31 -5.62
N GLN A 164 15.91 3.90 -4.53
CA GLN A 164 15.99 3.30 -3.20
C GLN A 164 14.65 2.62 -2.89
N LEU A 165 14.69 1.33 -2.52
CA LEU A 165 13.47 0.63 -2.12
C LEU A 165 12.92 1.19 -0.82
N HIS A 166 11.59 1.30 -0.77
CA HIS A 166 10.90 1.67 0.46
C HIS A 166 11.08 0.57 1.53
N PRO A 167 11.33 0.92 2.81
CA PRO A 167 11.59 -0.05 3.89
C PRO A 167 10.52 -1.15 4.05
N LEU A 168 9.24 -0.82 3.83
CA LEU A 168 8.15 -1.80 3.89
C LEU A 168 8.22 -2.85 2.78
N VAL A 169 8.65 -2.47 1.58
CA VAL A 169 8.83 -3.41 0.44
C VAL A 169 10.01 -4.32 0.73
N GLU A 170 11.08 -3.77 1.28
CA GLU A 170 12.26 -4.52 1.69
C GLU A 170 11.93 -5.55 2.78
N MET A 171 11.17 -5.17 3.81
CA MET A 171 10.72 -6.07 4.87
C MET A 171 9.79 -7.18 4.34
N ALA A 172 8.82 -6.85 3.48
CA ALA A 172 7.86 -7.80 2.94
C ALA A 172 8.51 -8.97 2.17
N PHE A 173 9.59 -8.66 1.44
CA PHE A 173 10.27 -9.63 0.58
C PHE A 173 11.61 -10.10 1.14
N GLN A 174 11.93 -9.77 2.40
CA GLN A 174 13.21 -10.12 3.03
C GLN A 174 13.53 -11.62 2.88
N HIS A 175 12.56 -12.50 3.14
CA HIS A 175 12.73 -13.96 3.00
C HIS A 175 13.07 -14.41 1.56
N LEU A 176 12.64 -13.68 0.54
CA LEU A 176 12.99 -13.98 -0.87
C LEU A 176 14.36 -13.41 -1.25
N LEU A 177 14.85 -12.40 -0.53
CA LEU A 177 16.11 -11.72 -0.78
C LEU A 177 17.28 -12.35 0.00
N GLU A 178 17.00 -12.93 1.17
CA GLU A 178 18.01 -13.44 2.12
C GLU A 178 18.28 -14.94 2.00
N VAL A 179 17.35 -15.74 1.48
CA VAL A 179 17.56 -17.19 1.33
C VAL A 179 18.75 -17.47 0.40
N PRO A 180 19.80 -18.17 0.87
CA PRO A 180 20.91 -18.60 0.03
C PRO A 180 20.39 -19.42 -1.16
N ALA A 181 21.06 -19.28 -2.29
CA ALA A 181 20.65 -19.90 -3.54
C ALA A 181 21.02 -21.40 -3.57
N GLU A 182 20.48 -22.19 -2.64
CA GLU A 182 20.60 -23.65 -2.65
C GLU A 182 19.37 -24.24 -3.34
N VAL A 183 19.24 -24.01 -4.65
CA VAL A 183 18.30 -24.74 -5.53
C VAL A 183 19.00 -24.99 -6.86
N SER A 184 18.98 -26.25 -7.31
CA SER A 184 19.68 -26.77 -8.49
C SER A 184 19.18 -26.26 -9.84
N ASP A 185 18.24 -25.30 -9.89
CA ASP A 185 17.68 -24.75 -11.14
C ASP A 185 18.37 -23.42 -11.54
N PRO A 186 19.15 -23.40 -12.64
CA PRO A 186 19.81 -22.20 -13.14
C PRO A 186 18.85 -21.03 -13.44
N ALA A 187 17.60 -21.30 -13.82
CA ALA A 187 16.63 -20.25 -14.11
C ALA A 187 16.14 -19.54 -12.83
N GLU A 188 15.94 -20.28 -11.73
CA GLU A 188 15.61 -19.68 -10.43
C GLU A 188 16.78 -18.87 -9.87
N LEU A 189 18.01 -19.31 -10.09
CA LEU A 189 19.22 -18.59 -9.68
C LEU A 189 19.31 -17.21 -10.36
N ASP A 190 19.02 -17.14 -11.65
CA ASP A 190 19.04 -15.89 -12.42
C ASP A 190 17.96 -14.91 -11.93
N GLU A 191 16.75 -15.40 -11.71
CA GLU A 191 15.63 -14.63 -11.19
C GLU A 191 15.90 -14.09 -9.77
N ARG A 192 16.54 -14.87 -8.89
CA ARG A 192 16.91 -14.41 -7.54
C ARG A 192 18.00 -13.35 -7.59
N ARG A 193 19.03 -13.54 -8.45
CA ARG A 193 20.08 -12.53 -8.67
C ARG A 193 19.48 -11.22 -9.18
N TYR A 194 18.53 -11.31 -10.09
CA TYR A 194 17.83 -10.15 -10.62
C TYR A 194 17.02 -9.41 -9.54
N ARG A 195 16.25 -10.11 -8.68
CA ARG A 195 15.53 -9.48 -7.56
C ARG A 195 16.47 -8.76 -6.58
N ARG A 196 17.60 -9.39 -6.26
CA ARG A 196 18.61 -8.77 -5.37
C ARG A 196 19.27 -7.56 -6.01
N TRP A 197 19.49 -7.60 -7.32
CA TRP A 197 20.01 -6.46 -8.08
C TRP A 197 19.03 -5.29 -8.07
N LEU A 198 17.73 -5.54 -8.30
CA LEU A 198 16.67 -4.53 -8.18
C LEU A 198 16.60 -3.92 -6.76
N ALA A 199 16.97 -4.69 -5.74
CA ALA A 199 17.03 -4.24 -4.35
C ALA A 199 18.35 -3.57 -3.94
N ASN A 200 19.28 -3.36 -4.88
CA ASN A 200 20.63 -2.85 -4.59
C ASN A 200 21.39 -3.69 -3.54
N ARG A 201 21.10 -5.00 -3.43
CA ARG A 201 21.75 -5.94 -2.52
C ARG A 201 22.78 -6.85 -3.19
N VAL A 202 23.16 -6.55 -4.43
CA VAL A 202 24.23 -7.24 -5.17
C VAL A 202 25.49 -6.38 -5.15
N THR A 203 26.57 -6.93 -4.59
CA THR A 203 27.87 -6.27 -4.46
C THR A 203 28.82 -6.55 -5.61
N GLU A 204 28.71 -7.72 -6.27
CA GLU A 204 29.53 -8.11 -7.42
C GLU A 204 28.66 -8.77 -8.50
N ILE A 205 28.63 -8.17 -9.69
CA ILE A 205 27.93 -8.65 -10.87
C ILE A 205 28.81 -8.37 -12.11
N ASP A 206 28.87 -9.30 -13.05
CA ASP A 206 29.60 -9.07 -14.29
C ASP A 206 28.83 -8.13 -15.23
N ALA A 207 29.57 -7.43 -16.10
CA ALA A 207 29.00 -6.42 -16.98
C ALA A 207 27.96 -6.98 -17.98
N GLY A 208 28.09 -8.26 -18.38
CA GLY A 208 27.13 -8.90 -19.28
C GLY A 208 25.80 -9.18 -18.60
N THR A 209 25.84 -9.70 -17.37
CA THR A 209 24.64 -9.93 -16.55
C THR A 209 23.97 -8.60 -16.17
N GLU A 210 24.75 -7.57 -15.81
CA GLU A 210 24.20 -6.26 -15.48
C GLU A 210 23.48 -5.61 -16.68
N ALA A 211 24.08 -5.66 -17.87
CA ALA A 211 23.46 -5.13 -19.08
C ALA A 211 22.11 -5.81 -19.35
N ARG A 212 22.05 -7.13 -19.26
CA ARG A 212 20.80 -7.90 -19.46
C ARG A 212 19.73 -7.54 -18.42
N PHE A 213 20.11 -7.36 -17.15
CA PHE A 213 19.18 -6.94 -16.10
C PHE A 213 18.66 -5.51 -16.33
N ARG A 214 19.53 -4.61 -16.78
CA ARG A 214 19.15 -3.23 -17.13
C ARG A 214 18.19 -3.18 -18.32
N ASP A 215 18.43 -3.98 -19.36
CA ASP A 215 17.54 -4.08 -20.52
C ASP A 215 16.16 -4.60 -20.11
N ARG A 216 16.11 -5.66 -19.30
CA ARG A 216 14.85 -6.22 -18.77
C ARG A 216 14.09 -5.20 -17.92
N TRP A 217 14.77 -4.55 -16.99
CA TRP A 217 14.16 -3.54 -16.13
C TRP A 217 13.63 -2.34 -16.93
N SER A 218 14.39 -1.89 -17.94
CA SER A 218 13.99 -0.80 -18.83
C SER A 218 12.78 -1.19 -19.67
N ALA A 219 12.72 -2.42 -20.19
CA ALA A 219 11.56 -2.92 -20.92
C ALA A 219 10.31 -3.00 -20.04
N ALA A 220 10.44 -3.47 -18.80
CA ALA A 220 9.34 -3.56 -17.83
C ALA A 220 8.79 -2.18 -17.42
N ASN A 221 9.65 -1.16 -17.34
CA ASN A 221 9.25 0.21 -17.00
C ASN A 221 8.77 1.01 -18.24
N GLY A 222 9.39 0.83 -19.42
CA GLY A 222 8.99 1.50 -20.65
C GLY A 222 7.63 1.05 -21.19
N ALA A 223 7.27 -0.23 -21.02
CA ALA A 223 5.94 -0.74 -21.36
C ALA A 223 4.82 -0.22 -20.43
N ALA A 224 5.17 0.31 -19.25
CA ALA A 224 4.23 0.93 -18.33
C ALA A 224 3.97 2.41 -18.68
N GLU A 225 4.95 3.11 -19.26
CA GLU A 225 4.81 4.50 -19.72
C GLU A 225 3.93 4.62 -20.97
N PHE A 226 4.03 3.67 -21.91
CA PHE A 226 3.18 3.66 -23.11
C PHE A 226 1.69 3.38 -22.84
N ARG A 227 1.35 2.71 -21.73
CA ARG A 227 -0.04 2.37 -21.37
C ARG A 227 -0.79 3.53 -20.70
N ASN A 228 -0.08 4.54 -20.19
CA ASN A 228 -0.66 5.71 -19.53
C ASN A 228 -0.89 6.91 -20.47
N GLY A 229 -0.71 6.73 -21.78
CA GLY A 229 -0.76 7.81 -22.79
C GLY A 229 -1.95 7.82 -23.75
N GLU A 230 -2.92 6.90 -23.62
CA GLU A 230 -4.07 6.77 -24.54
C GLU A 230 -5.46 7.00 -23.89
N GLU A 231 -5.57 7.63 -22.72
CA GLU A 231 -6.88 8.07 -22.17
C GLU A 231 -6.93 9.56 -21.85
#